data_AF-A0A2E4J655-F1
#
_entry.id   AF-A0A2E4J655-F1
#
_cell.length_a   1.000
_cell.length_b   1.000
_cell.length_c   1.000
_cell.angle_alpha   90.00
_cell.angle_beta   90.00
_cell.angle_gamma   90.00
#
_symmetry.space_group_name_H-M   'P 1'
#
loop_
_entity.id
_entity.type
_entity.pdbx_description
1 polymer ?
#
loop_
_entity_poly.entity_id
_entity_poly.type
_entity_poly.pdbx_seq_one_letter_code
_entity_poly.pdbx_strand_id
1 'polypeptide(L)'
;METKQCAGCKKMFDITSFAVSRRAIDNGKRIGKCGPCNEKFKGYIKKYRGTAKGNVVVNQIAKKARSTPHGKAMKKKLSQTPIAKATRKRYMRSEIGKANAKRQRQSPVGKAQYKRALEAARLLYANDPSYRMQHMVHSSSVRILNGTLQTSPSFENRTGRGCAEFAADIHAKAVAKGFVVANRGSWSIDHVIPQHAFDFCNPEDVRRCWSKENLDVASPLENDQKSWHIVDELCEAVGADKYPVAWCGRLPSEEKKQEMYTRLQNRLNAIVAESDEDSNE
;
A
#
# COMPACT_ATOMS: atom_id res chain seq x y z
N MET A 1 60.92 -1.95 -4.81
CA MET A 1 59.64 -1.25 -5.06
C MET A 1 58.89 -2.02 -6.12
N GLU A 2 57.64 -2.41 -5.87
CA GLU A 2 56.83 -3.12 -6.85
C GLU A 2 56.34 -2.15 -7.93
N THR A 3 56.59 -2.47 -9.20
CA THR A 3 56.27 -1.60 -10.33
C THR A 3 55.23 -2.25 -11.25
N LYS A 4 54.40 -1.42 -11.90
CA LYS A 4 53.32 -1.86 -12.77
C LYS A 4 53.28 -1.02 -14.05
N GLN A 5 53.04 -1.68 -15.19
CA GLN A 5 52.87 -1.00 -16.46
C GLN A 5 51.48 -0.34 -16.58
N CYS A 6 51.44 0.93 -16.96
CA CYS A 6 50.19 1.63 -17.25
C CYS A 6 49.57 1.15 -18.57
N ALA A 7 48.33 0.67 -18.55
CA ALA A 7 47.63 0.21 -19.75
C ALA A 7 47.37 1.33 -20.78
N GLY A 8 47.35 2.60 -20.34
CA GLY A 8 47.11 3.77 -21.18
C GLY A 8 48.36 4.28 -21.90
N CYS A 9 49.43 4.58 -21.17
CA CYS A 9 50.66 5.15 -21.73
C CYS A 9 51.84 4.17 -21.82
N LYS A 10 51.65 2.90 -21.43
CA LYS A 10 52.63 1.80 -21.50
C LYS A 10 53.95 1.97 -20.73
N LYS A 11 54.08 3.04 -19.94
CA LYS A 11 55.23 3.29 -19.05
C LYS A 11 55.11 2.51 -17.72
N MET A 12 56.25 2.18 -17.11
CA MET A 12 56.34 1.58 -15.78
C MET A 12 56.23 2.67 -14.70
N PHE A 13 55.39 2.44 -13.70
CA PHE A 13 55.27 3.33 -12.53
C PHE A 13 55.28 2.50 -11.26
N ASP A 14 55.61 3.14 -10.14
CA ASP A 14 55.43 2.55 -8.83
C ASP A 14 53.95 2.19 -8.59
N ILE A 15 53.69 1.04 -7.96
CA ILE A 15 52.34 0.54 -7.72
C ILE A 15 51.45 1.53 -6.94
N THR A 16 52.04 2.40 -6.11
CA THR A 16 51.32 3.44 -5.36
C THR A 16 50.73 4.52 -6.27
N SER A 17 51.25 4.71 -7.48
CA SER A 17 50.77 5.67 -8.48
C SER A 17 49.44 5.27 -9.15
N PHE A 18 48.92 4.08 -8.83
CA PHE A 18 47.64 3.57 -9.32
C PHE A 18 46.62 3.61 -8.19
N ALA A 19 45.48 4.26 -8.39
CA ALA A 19 44.41 4.26 -7.39
C ALA A 19 43.81 2.85 -7.19
N VAL A 20 43.30 2.59 -5.99
CA VAL A 20 42.59 1.35 -5.66
C VAL A 20 41.19 1.39 -6.29
N SER A 21 40.76 0.28 -6.89
CA SER A 21 39.42 0.19 -7.46
C SER A 21 38.36 0.18 -6.37
N ARG A 22 37.38 1.08 -6.46
CA ARG A 22 36.17 1.08 -5.59
C ARG A 22 35.34 -0.21 -5.66
N ARG A 23 35.55 -1.06 -6.67
CA ARG A 23 34.86 -2.36 -6.82
C ARG A 23 35.67 -3.55 -6.29
N ALA A 24 36.88 -3.30 -5.79
CA ALA A 24 37.79 -4.33 -5.29
C ALA A 24 38.35 -3.93 -3.92
N ILE A 25 37.49 -3.32 -3.10
CA ILE A 25 37.84 -2.85 -1.75
C ILE A 25 38.37 -4.01 -0.90
N ASP A 26 37.84 -5.22 -1.11
CA ASP A 26 38.20 -6.41 -0.33
C ASP A 26 39.49 -7.12 -0.82
N ASN A 27 39.97 -6.82 -2.04
CA ASN A 27 41.10 -7.55 -2.65
C ASN A 27 42.26 -6.61 -3.04
N GLY A 28 42.17 -5.32 -2.71
CA GLY A 28 43.20 -4.32 -3.00
C GLY A 28 43.52 -4.09 -4.49
N LYS A 29 42.71 -4.61 -5.44
CA LYS A 29 43.04 -4.52 -6.88
C LYS A 29 43.09 -3.07 -7.34
N ARG A 30 44.26 -2.64 -7.80
CA ARG A 30 44.51 -1.30 -8.35
C ARG A 30 44.10 -1.18 -9.81
N ILE A 31 43.63 0.00 -10.19
CA ILE A 31 43.21 0.33 -11.56
C ILE A 31 44.40 0.11 -12.53
N GLY A 32 44.14 -0.26 -13.78
CA GLY A 32 45.19 -0.53 -14.77
C GLY A 32 45.86 0.72 -15.37
N LYS A 33 45.42 1.92 -15.02
CA LYS A 33 45.91 3.19 -15.59
C LYS A 33 46.51 4.06 -14.49
N CYS A 34 47.65 4.70 -14.78
CA CYS A 34 48.24 5.71 -13.88
C CYS A 34 47.26 6.89 -13.70
N GLY A 35 47.44 7.67 -12.63
CA GLY A 35 46.59 8.82 -12.29
C GLY A 35 46.22 9.72 -13.50
N PRO A 36 47.19 10.25 -14.25
CA PRO A 36 46.92 11.11 -15.40
C PRO A 36 46.12 10.42 -16.52
N CYS A 37 46.44 9.17 -16.85
CA CYS A 37 45.70 8.40 -17.86
C CYS A 37 44.28 8.07 -17.39
N ASN A 38 44.08 7.84 -16.10
CA ASN A 38 42.77 7.59 -15.51
C ASN A 38 41.90 8.85 -15.56
N GLU A 39 42.44 10.02 -15.25
CA GLU A 39 41.70 11.30 -15.34
C GLU A 39 41.32 11.63 -16.79
N LYS A 40 42.24 11.47 -17.75
CA LYS A 40 41.92 11.61 -19.19
C LYS A 40 40.80 10.65 -19.61
N PHE A 41 40.84 9.41 -19.14
CA PHE A 41 39.81 8.42 -19.44
C PHE A 41 38.45 8.79 -18.81
N LYS A 42 38.43 9.27 -17.56
CA LYS A 42 37.19 9.78 -16.92
C LYS A 42 36.60 10.94 -17.72
N GLY A 43 37.43 11.88 -18.17
CA GLY A 43 37.03 12.98 -19.04
C GLY A 43 36.41 12.49 -20.36
N TYR A 44 37.05 11.52 -21.01
CA TYR A 44 36.51 10.87 -22.22
C TYR A 44 35.14 10.22 -21.96
N ILE A 45 35.02 9.43 -20.89
CA ILE A 45 33.74 8.78 -20.53
C ILE A 45 32.66 9.82 -20.27
N LYS A 46 32.96 10.91 -19.56
CA LYS A 46 32.00 12.01 -19.31
C LYS A 46 31.48 12.60 -20.63
N LYS A 47 32.39 12.90 -21.58
CA LYS A 47 32.02 13.40 -22.92
C LYS A 47 31.21 12.36 -23.70
N TYR A 48 31.65 11.10 -23.72
CA TYR A 48 30.97 10.02 -24.42
C TYR A 48 29.54 9.83 -23.92
N ARG A 49 29.31 9.86 -22.60
CA ARG A 49 27.97 9.77 -22.00
C ARG A 49 27.05 10.92 -22.41
N GLY A 50 27.57 12.08 -22.76
CA GLY A 50 26.78 13.20 -23.28
C GLY A 50 26.30 13.01 -24.73
N THR A 51 26.89 12.07 -25.48
CA THR A 51 26.47 11.77 -26.86
C THR A 51 25.21 10.90 -26.89
N ALA A 52 24.45 10.95 -27.98
CA ALA A 52 23.29 10.07 -28.18
C ALA A 52 23.67 8.59 -28.04
N LYS A 53 24.76 8.15 -28.70
CA LYS A 53 25.27 6.77 -28.62
C LYS A 53 25.65 6.38 -27.19
N GLY A 54 26.39 7.23 -26.48
CA GLY A 54 26.78 6.93 -25.09
C GLY A 54 25.59 6.89 -24.13
N ASN A 55 24.59 7.75 -24.32
CA ASN A 55 23.35 7.72 -23.56
C ASN A 55 22.59 6.40 -23.76
N VAL A 56 22.50 5.89 -24.99
CA VAL A 56 21.88 4.58 -25.26
C VAL A 56 22.61 3.47 -24.49
N VAL A 57 23.95 3.43 -24.56
CA VAL A 57 24.75 2.42 -23.87
C VAL A 57 24.57 2.50 -22.35
N VAL A 58 24.60 3.70 -21.76
CA VAL A 58 24.36 3.88 -20.32
C VAL A 58 22.96 3.41 -19.92
N ASN A 59 21.95 3.75 -20.71
CA ASN A 59 20.58 3.34 -20.44
C ASN A 59 20.40 1.82 -20.53
N GLN A 60 21.05 1.17 -21.49
CA GLN A 60 21.06 -0.29 -21.60
C GLN A 60 21.74 -0.95 -20.38
N ILE A 61 22.90 -0.45 -19.96
CA ILE A 61 23.59 -0.94 -18.76
C ILE A 61 22.71 -0.75 -17.52
N ALA A 62 22.09 0.43 -17.36
CA ALA A 62 21.20 0.71 -16.24
C ALA A 62 19.91 -0.14 -16.29
N LYS A 63 19.39 -0.46 -17.47
CA LYS A 63 18.25 -1.36 -17.66
C LYS A 63 18.61 -2.78 -17.21
N LYS A 64 19.75 -3.31 -17.69
CA LYS A 64 20.27 -4.62 -17.30
C LYS A 64 20.54 -4.70 -15.79
N ALA A 65 21.17 -3.68 -15.20
CA ALA A 65 21.42 -3.65 -13.77
C ALA A 65 20.11 -3.69 -12.96
N ARG A 66 19.09 -2.92 -13.36
CA ARG A 66 17.78 -2.88 -12.71
C ARG A 66 16.96 -4.16 -12.87
N SER A 67 17.20 -4.96 -13.90
CA SER A 67 16.51 -6.23 -14.11
C SER A 67 17.10 -7.39 -13.29
N THR A 68 18.33 -7.26 -12.79
CA THR A 68 18.94 -8.28 -11.90
C THR A 68 18.17 -8.42 -10.57
N PRO A 69 18.19 -9.59 -9.91
CA PRO A 69 17.59 -9.76 -8.59
C PRO A 69 18.09 -8.74 -7.57
N HIS A 70 19.41 -8.52 -7.51
CA HIS A 70 20.02 -7.50 -6.64
C HIS A 70 19.52 -6.08 -6.97
N GLY A 71 19.41 -5.74 -8.26
CA GLY A 71 18.87 -4.45 -8.70
C GLY A 71 17.41 -4.24 -8.34
N LYS A 72 16.56 -5.28 -8.49
CA LYS A 72 15.15 -5.27 -8.08
C LYS A 72 15.03 -5.11 -6.56
N ALA A 73 15.79 -5.87 -5.78
CA ALA A 73 15.82 -5.79 -4.32
C ALA A 73 16.27 -4.40 -3.83
N MET A 74 17.33 -3.85 -4.42
CA MET A 74 17.81 -2.50 -4.09
C MET A 74 16.75 -1.43 -4.42
N LYS A 75 16.08 -1.54 -5.57
CA LYS A 75 14.97 -0.63 -5.92
C LYS A 75 13.82 -0.71 -4.91
N LYS A 76 13.46 -1.92 -4.46
CA LYS A 76 12.42 -2.15 -3.44
C LYS A 76 12.82 -1.52 -2.10
N LYS A 77 14.06 -1.71 -1.67
CA LYS A 77 14.58 -1.09 -0.43
C LYS A 77 14.54 0.43 -0.51
N LEU A 78 14.99 1.00 -1.63
CA LEU A 78 14.96 2.46 -1.84
C LEU A 78 13.53 3.02 -1.87
N SER A 79 12.59 2.34 -2.54
CA SER A 79 11.20 2.80 -2.62
C SER A 79 10.46 2.78 -1.29
N GLN A 80 10.92 1.98 -0.33
CA GLN A 80 10.37 1.89 1.02
C GLN A 80 10.88 3.00 1.96
N THR A 81 11.93 3.74 1.57
CA THR A 81 12.46 4.83 2.40
C THR A 81 11.42 5.96 2.60
N PRO A 82 11.43 6.65 3.76
CA PRO A 82 10.50 7.75 4.02
C PRO A 82 10.56 8.85 2.95
N ILE A 83 11.77 9.18 2.48
CA ILE A 83 11.99 10.18 1.44
C ILE A 83 11.34 9.77 0.11
N ALA A 84 11.55 8.52 -0.32
CA ALA A 84 10.94 8.02 -1.55
C ALA A 84 9.41 7.96 -1.47
N LYS A 85 8.86 7.47 -0.34
CA LYS A 85 7.41 7.46 -0.09
C LYS A 85 6.81 8.87 -0.10
N ALA A 86 7.44 9.82 0.58
CA ALA A 86 6.99 11.22 0.62
C ALA A 86 7.05 11.88 -0.78
N THR A 87 8.11 11.59 -1.54
CA THR A 87 8.28 12.10 -2.92
C THR A 87 7.20 11.53 -3.84
N ARG A 88 6.93 10.21 -3.76
CA ARG A 88 5.83 9.57 -4.50
C ARG A 88 4.48 10.19 -4.13
N LYS A 89 4.20 10.39 -2.84
CA LYS A 89 2.96 11.01 -2.36
C LYS A 89 2.79 12.44 -2.89
N ARG A 90 3.87 13.23 -2.89
CA ARG A 90 3.88 14.58 -3.49
C ARG A 90 3.60 14.55 -4.99
N TYR A 91 4.26 13.65 -5.72
CA TYR A 91 4.03 13.49 -7.16
C TYR A 91 2.59 13.12 -7.47
N MET A 92 2.01 12.13 -6.77
CA MET A 92 0.62 11.70 -6.98
C MET A 92 -0.41 12.81 -6.72
N ARG A 93 -0.07 13.79 -5.88
CA ARG A 93 -0.90 14.98 -5.61
C ARG A 93 -0.71 16.11 -6.60
N SER A 94 0.37 16.10 -7.39
CA SER A 94 0.63 17.13 -8.39
C SER A 94 -0.32 16.98 -9.58
N GLU A 95 -0.59 18.08 -10.29
CA GLU A 95 -1.44 18.06 -11.49
C GLU A 95 -0.90 17.13 -12.57
N ILE A 96 0.42 17.06 -12.72
CA ILE A 96 1.09 16.12 -13.63
C ILE A 96 0.82 14.67 -13.22
N GLY A 97 0.91 14.37 -11.92
CA GLY A 97 0.63 13.03 -11.38
C GLY A 97 -0.82 12.61 -11.60
N LYS A 98 -1.78 13.49 -11.29
CA LYS A 98 -3.21 13.27 -11.52
C LYS A 98 -3.52 13.08 -13.01
N ALA A 99 -2.97 13.91 -13.88
CA ALA A 99 -3.16 13.81 -15.33
C ALA A 99 -2.58 12.49 -15.88
N ASN A 100 -1.39 12.09 -15.43
CA ASN A 100 -0.80 10.81 -15.80
C ASN A 100 -1.63 9.62 -15.30
N ALA A 101 -2.16 9.66 -14.08
CA ALA A 101 -3.05 8.62 -13.55
C ALA A 101 -4.35 8.52 -14.36
N LYS A 102 -4.95 9.66 -14.72
CA LYS A 102 -6.14 9.72 -15.59
C LYS A 102 -5.85 9.11 -16.97
N ARG A 103 -4.73 9.50 -17.61
CA ARG A 103 -4.30 8.94 -18.90
C ARG A 103 -4.09 7.44 -18.82
N GLN A 104 -3.43 6.95 -17.77
CA GLN A 104 -3.21 5.52 -17.56
C GLN A 104 -4.53 4.77 -17.41
N ARG A 105 -5.48 5.29 -16.61
CA ARG A 105 -6.82 4.70 -16.44
C ARG A 105 -7.60 4.65 -17.76
N GLN A 106 -7.40 5.64 -18.64
CA GLN A 106 -8.06 5.72 -19.94
C GLN A 106 -7.36 4.90 -21.03
N SER A 107 -6.10 4.50 -20.83
CA SER A 107 -5.37 3.64 -21.77
C SER A 107 -6.05 2.26 -21.93
N PRO A 108 -5.84 1.56 -23.06
CA PRO A 108 -6.36 0.21 -23.25
C PRO A 108 -5.97 -0.75 -22.10
N VAL A 109 -4.71 -0.68 -21.65
CA VAL A 109 -4.20 -1.48 -20.53
C VAL A 109 -4.94 -1.15 -19.23
N GLY A 110 -5.10 0.14 -18.91
CA GLY A 110 -5.80 0.55 -17.69
C GLY A 110 -7.29 0.17 -17.71
N LYS A 111 -7.95 0.28 -18.86
CA LYS A 111 -9.34 -0.17 -19.03
C LYS A 111 -9.47 -1.69 -18.87
N ALA A 112 -8.54 -2.47 -19.43
CA ALA A 112 -8.52 -3.92 -19.28
C ALA A 112 -8.28 -4.34 -17.82
N GLN A 113 -7.35 -3.69 -17.12
CA GLN A 113 -7.12 -3.89 -15.69
C GLN A 113 -8.37 -3.58 -14.87
N TYR A 114 -9.05 -2.46 -15.15
CA TYR A 114 -10.31 -2.12 -14.48
C TYR A 114 -11.40 -3.17 -14.72
N LYS A 115 -11.53 -3.68 -15.96
CA LYS A 115 -12.49 -4.75 -16.28
C LYS A 115 -12.18 -6.03 -15.51
N ARG A 116 -10.90 -6.43 -15.41
CA ARG A 116 -10.47 -7.57 -14.60
C ARG A 116 -10.80 -7.40 -13.13
N ALA A 117 -10.50 -6.24 -12.55
CA ALA A 117 -10.81 -5.95 -11.15
C ALA A 117 -12.33 -6.00 -10.88
N LEU A 118 -13.14 -5.48 -11.81
CA LEU A 118 -14.60 -5.56 -11.70
C LEU A 118 -15.10 -7.01 -11.74
N GLU A 119 -14.52 -7.85 -12.61
CA GLU A 119 -14.88 -9.26 -12.70
C GLU A 119 -14.45 -10.04 -11.45
N ALA A 120 -13.24 -9.81 -10.94
CA ALA A 120 -12.79 -10.38 -9.68
C ALA A 120 -13.73 -9.97 -8.52
N ALA A 121 -14.15 -8.71 -8.45
CA ALA A 121 -15.12 -8.25 -7.46
C ALA A 121 -16.50 -8.92 -7.60
N ARG A 122 -16.95 -9.21 -8.83
CA ARG A 122 -18.18 -9.96 -9.09
C ARG A 122 -18.07 -11.41 -8.63
N LEU A 123 -16.96 -12.07 -8.93
CA LEU A 123 -16.70 -13.44 -8.50
C LEU A 123 -16.63 -13.53 -6.97
N LEU A 124 -15.95 -12.59 -6.31
CA LEU A 124 -15.96 -12.49 -4.85
C LEU A 124 -17.38 -12.29 -4.30
N TYR A 125 -18.17 -11.40 -4.89
CA TYR A 125 -19.56 -11.19 -4.49
C TYR A 125 -20.45 -12.42 -4.68
N ALA A 126 -20.21 -13.22 -5.73
CA ALA A 126 -20.96 -14.45 -6.00
C ALA A 126 -20.58 -15.58 -5.05
N ASN A 127 -19.28 -15.73 -4.75
CA ASN A 127 -18.72 -16.92 -4.09
C ASN A 127 -18.45 -16.73 -2.58
N ASP A 128 -18.33 -15.50 -2.07
CA ASP A 128 -18.08 -15.21 -0.65
C ASP A 128 -19.34 -14.56 -0.03
N PRO A 129 -20.17 -15.33 0.71
CA PRO A 129 -21.37 -14.82 1.36
C PRO A 129 -21.10 -13.71 2.37
N SER A 130 -19.97 -13.77 3.06
CA SER A 130 -19.53 -12.77 4.04
C SER A 130 -19.19 -11.45 3.33
N TYR A 131 -18.40 -11.50 2.26
CA TYR A 131 -18.10 -10.32 1.42
C TYR A 131 -19.37 -9.70 0.84
N ARG A 132 -20.28 -10.55 0.34
CA ARG A 132 -21.59 -10.11 -0.17
C ARG A 132 -22.40 -9.39 0.90
N MET A 133 -22.50 -9.94 2.11
CA MET A 133 -23.23 -9.33 3.22
C MET A 133 -22.64 -7.97 3.60
N GLN A 134 -21.32 -7.92 3.79
CA GLN A 134 -20.59 -6.69 4.11
C GLN A 134 -20.82 -5.61 3.04
N HIS A 135 -20.69 -5.98 1.76
CA HIS A 135 -20.90 -5.07 0.63
C HIS A 135 -22.32 -4.51 0.60
N MET A 136 -23.35 -5.34 0.85
CA MET A 136 -24.73 -4.89 0.89
C MET A 136 -25.01 -3.90 2.02
N VAL A 137 -24.54 -4.19 3.25
CA VAL A 137 -24.75 -3.30 4.39
C VAL A 137 -23.99 -1.98 4.20
N HIS A 138 -22.74 -2.05 3.76
CA HIS A 138 -21.92 -0.87 3.47
C HIS A 138 -22.54 0.00 2.36
N SER A 139 -23.01 -0.61 1.27
CA SER A 139 -23.65 0.15 0.19
C SER A 139 -24.91 0.88 0.65
N SER A 140 -25.73 0.24 1.51
CA SER A 140 -26.91 0.89 2.09
C SER A 140 -26.52 2.02 3.05
N SER A 141 -25.55 1.80 3.93
CA SER A 141 -25.13 2.81 4.91
C SER A 141 -24.59 4.08 4.25
N VAL A 142 -23.85 3.95 3.14
CA VAL A 142 -23.38 5.09 2.34
C VAL A 142 -24.55 5.88 1.78
N ARG A 143 -25.53 5.20 1.18
CA ARG A 143 -26.71 5.84 0.60
C ARG A 143 -27.59 6.52 1.66
N ILE A 144 -27.74 5.90 2.82
CA ILE A 144 -28.50 6.44 3.96
C ILE A 144 -27.87 7.76 4.44
N LEU A 145 -26.56 7.76 4.71
CA LEU A 145 -25.86 8.95 5.20
C LEU A 145 -25.76 10.05 4.14
N ASN A 146 -25.78 9.71 2.85
CA ASN A 146 -25.83 10.70 1.78
C ASN A 146 -27.26 11.22 1.51
N GLY A 147 -28.27 10.73 2.24
CA GLY A 147 -29.68 11.11 2.06
C GLY A 147 -30.31 10.57 0.77
N THR A 148 -29.63 9.71 0.00
CA THR A 148 -30.17 9.12 -1.22
C THR A 148 -31.01 7.87 -0.96
N LEU A 149 -31.04 7.39 0.28
CA LEU A 149 -31.89 6.30 0.74
C LEU A 149 -32.42 6.63 2.13
N GLN A 150 -33.71 6.94 2.24
CA GLN A 150 -34.32 7.29 3.54
C GLN A 150 -34.71 6.06 4.36
N THR A 151 -35.11 4.99 3.70
CA THR A 151 -35.56 3.74 4.33
C THR A 151 -35.01 2.52 3.59
N SER A 152 -34.74 1.45 4.32
CA SER A 152 -34.23 0.20 3.75
C SER A 152 -34.52 -0.97 4.69
N PRO A 153 -35.65 -1.70 4.50
CA PRO A 153 -35.98 -2.85 5.34
C PRO A 153 -34.85 -3.89 5.38
N SER A 154 -34.14 -4.08 4.27
CA SER A 154 -32.98 -4.98 4.22
C SER A 154 -31.81 -4.52 5.09
N PHE A 155 -31.56 -3.21 5.21
CA PHE A 155 -30.53 -2.69 6.11
C PHE A 155 -30.95 -2.88 7.57
N GLU A 156 -32.21 -2.54 7.87
CA GLU A 156 -32.78 -2.63 9.21
C GLU A 156 -32.81 -4.08 9.71
N ASN A 157 -33.23 -5.02 8.87
CA ASN A 157 -33.25 -6.45 9.20
C ASN A 157 -31.84 -7.03 9.43
N ARG A 158 -30.83 -6.55 8.70
CA ARG A 158 -29.44 -7.04 8.81
C ARG A 158 -28.72 -6.47 10.02
N THR A 159 -28.92 -5.19 10.31
CA THR A 159 -28.18 -4.46 11.35
C THR A 159 -28.93 -4.33 12.66
N GLY A 160 -30.25 -4.49 12.64
CA GLY A 160 -31.14 -4.19 13.77
C GLY A 160 -31.35 -2.69 14.01
N ARG A 161 -30.89 -1.81 13.11
CA ARG A 161 -30.97 -0.35 13.28
C ARG A 161 -31.84 0.31 12.23
N GLY A 162 -32.72 1.22 12.66
CA GLY A 162 -33.52 2.04 11.75
C GLY A 162 -32.64 2.98 10.91
N CYS A 163 -33.01 3.22 9.64
CA CYS A 163 -32.19 4.05 8.74
C CYS A 163 -32.02 5.50 9.25
N ALA A 164 -33.10 6.11 9.74
CA ALA A 164 -33.09 7.47 10.28
C ALA A 164 -32.27 7.59 11.58
N GLU A 165 -32.43 6.60 12.46
CA GLU A 165 -31.69 6.52 13.73
C GLU A 165 -30.19 6.34 13.48
N PHE A 166 -29.81 5.45 12.56
CA PHE A 166 -28.43 5.26 12.13
C PHE A 166 -27.83 6.55 11.57
N ALA A 167 -28.54 7.25 10.68
CA ALA A 167 -28.05 8.50 10.10
C ALA A 167 -27.84 9.59 11.16
N ALA A 168 -28.82 9.77 12.06
CA ALA A 168 -28.76 10.76 13.12
C ALA A 168 -27.60 10.49 14.09
N ASP A 169 -27.41 9.23 14.51
CA ASP A 169 -26.31 8.83 15.40
C ASP A 169 -24.93 9.10 14.80
N ILE A 170 -24.70 8.67 13.55
CA ILE A 170 -23.41 8.88 12.88
C ILE A 170 -23.14 10.37 12.62
N HIS A 171 -24.16 11.15 12.23
CA HIS A 171 -24.01 12.59 12.06
C HIS A 171 -23.72 13.30 13.38
N ALA A 172 -24.36 12.89 14.48
CA ALA A 172 -24.07 13.43 15.81
C ALA A 172 -22.62 13.14 16.23
N LYS A 173 -22.13 11.92 16.01
CA LYS A 173 -20.72 11.56 16.23
C LYS A 173 -19.77 12.40 15.37
N ALA A 174 -20.12 12.63 14.10
CA ALA A 174 -19.32 13.45 13.19
C ALA A 174 -19.20 14.89 13.69
N VAL A 175 -20.32 15.50 14.09
CA VAL A 175 -20.35 16.85 14.66
C VAL A 175 -19.56 16.91 15.97
N ALA A 176 -19.70 15.92 16.85
CA ALA A 176 -18.98 15.88 18.12
C ALA A 176 -17.46 15.84 17.95
N LYS A 177 -16.97 15.25 16.84
CA LYS A 177 -15.54 15.24 16.48
C LYS A 177 -15.11 16.43 15.60
N GLY A 178 -15.98 17.42 15.41
CA GLY A 178 -15.70 18.63 14.63
C GLY A 178 -15.74 18.43 13.12
N PHE A 179 -16.31 17.33 12.62
CA PHE A 179 -16.49 17.13 11.19
C PHE A 179 -17.74 17.84 10.67
N VAL A 180 -17.63 18.40 9.47
CA VAL A 180 -18.79 18.89 8.72
C VAL A 180 -19.48 17.70 8.07
N VAL A 181 -20.72 17.41 8.47
CA VAL A 181 -21.51 16.27 7.97
C VAL A 181 -21.57 16.23 6.45
N ALA A 182 -21.80 17.38 5.81
CA ALA A 182 -21.85 17.51 4.35
C ALA A 182 -20.52 17.15 3.65
N ASN A 183 -19.39 17.23 4.36
CA ASN A 183 -18.06 16.90 3.83
C ASN A 183 -17.67 15.44 4.12
N ARG A 184 -18.45 14.50 3.59
CA ARG A 184 -18.23 13.04 3.71
C ARG A 184 -16.88 12.53 3.19
N GLY A 185 -16.11 13.34 2.46
CA GLY A 185 -14.75 13.00 2.06
C GLY A 185 -13.70 13.21 3.16
N SER A 186 -14.05 13.99 4.19
CA SER A 186 -13.16 14.33 5.31
C SER A 186 -13.25 13.36 6.50
N TRP A 187 -14.27 12.50 6.53
CA TRP A 187 -14.51 11.52 7.58
C TRP A 187 -15.14 10.25 7.02
N SER A 188 -14.91 9.12 7.67
CA SER A 188 -15.52 7.82 7.34
C SER A 188 -16.13 7.18 8.59
N ILE A 189 -17.01 6.19 8.37
CA ILE A 189 -17.46 5.32 9.44
C ILE A 189 -16.25 4.49 9.88
N ASP A 190 -15.98 4.46 11.18
CA ASP A 190 -15.03 3.58 11.81
C ASP A 190 -15.77 2.51 12.63
N HIS A 191 -15.16 1.34 12.80
CA HIS A 191 -15.67 0.31 13.70
C HIS A 191 -14.70 0.16 14.86
N VAL A 192 -15.18 0.34 16.09
CA VAL A 192 -14.35 0.24 17.31
C VAL A 192 -13.64 -1.11 17.36
N ILE A 193 -14.41 -2.19 17.28
CA ILE A 193 -13.95 -3.54 16.96
C ILE A 193 -13.94 -3.68 15.43
N PRO A 194 -12.80 -3.98 14.79
CA PRO A 194 -12.69 -4.05 13.34
C PRO A 194 -13.65 -5.08 12.71
N GLN A 195 -14.22 -4.76 11.54
CA GLN A 195 -15.15 -5.64 10.82
C GLN A 195 -14.58 -7.05 10.58
N HIS A 196 -13.27 -7.17 10.41
CA HIS A 196 -12.58 -8.44 10.21
C HIS A 196 -12.59 -9.39 11.43
N ALA A 197 -12.98 -8.90 12.61
CA ALA A 197 -13.16 -9.73 13.80
C ALA A 197 -14.52 -10.45 13.82
N PHE A 198 -15.49 -9.99 13.02
CA PHE A 198 -16.85 -10.53 12.98
C PHE A 198 -17.03 -11.51 11.81
N ASP A 199 -17.87 -12.53 12.01
CA ASP A 199 -18.31 -13.43 10.94
C ASP A 199 -19.56 -12.89 10.26
N PHE A 200 -19.41 -12.32 9.05
CA PHE A 200 -20.54 -11.80 8.27
C PHE A 200 -21.43 -12.88 7.65
N CYS A 201 -21.11 -14.17 7.82
CA CYS A 201 -22.05 -15.26 7.57
C CYS A 201 -23.03 -15.46 8.73
N ASN A 202 -22.72 -14.96 9.92
CA ASN A 202 -23.58 -15.01 11.10
C ASN A 202 -24.38 -13.69 11.24
N PRO A 203 -25.72 -13.71 11.11
CA PRO A 203 -26.55 -12.51 11.23
C PRO A 203 -26.37 -11.76 12.55
N GLU A 204 -26.06 -12.47 13.64
CA GLU A 204 -25.85 -11.86 14.95
C GLU A 204 -24.56 -11.03 14.98
N ASP A 205 -23.48 -11.53 14.39
CA ASP A 205 -22.23 -10.79 14.24
C ASP A 205 -22.41 -9.55 13.35
N VAL A 206 -23.27 -9.61 12.33
CA VAL A 206 -23.62 -8.42 11.53
C VAL A 206 -24.29 -7.35 12.40
N ARG A 207 -25.24 -7.73 13.26
CA ARG A 207 -25.91 -6.78 14.17
C ARG A 207 -24.95 -6.20 15.19
N ARG A 208 -24.08 -7.01 15.78
CA ARG A 208 -23.07 -6.57 16.74
C ARG A 208 -22.03 -5.64 16.11
N CYS A 209 -21.54 -6.00 14.93
CA CYS A 209 -20.62 -5.19 14.15
C CYS A 209 -21.20 -3.80 13.83
N TRP A 210 -22.49 -3.72 13.48
CA TRP A 210 -23.18 -2.48 13.12
C TRP A 210 -24.00 -1.86 14.27
N SER A 211 -23.75 -2.30 15.50
CA SER A 211 -24.37 -1.74 16.70
C SER A 211 -23.95 -0.28 16.91
N LYS A 212 -24.75 0.48 17.66
CA LYS A 212 -24.47 1.89 17.94
C LYS A 212 -23.14 2.06 18.67
N GLU A 213 -22.83 1.13 19.57
CA GLU A 213 -21.64 1.14 20.43
C GLU A 213 -20.37 0.82 19.63
N ASN A 214 -20.47 -0.06 18.63
CA ASN A 214 -19.32 -0.44 17.82
C ASN A 214 -19.01 0.53 16.68
N LEU A 215 -19.91 1.48 16.39
CA LEU A 215 -19.73 2.44 15.31
C LEU A 215 -19.19 3.77 15.81
N ASP A 216 -18.17 4.28 15.14
CA ASP A 216 -17.60 5.60 15.38
C ASP A 216 -17.36 6.32 14.05
N VAL A 217 -16.79 7.52 14.11
CA VAL A 217 -16.34 8.29 12.94
C VAL A 217 -14.89 8.69 13.14
N ALA A 218 -14.12 8.66 12.07
CA ALA A 218 -12.72 9.07 12.10
C ALA A 218 -12.34 9.73 10.77
N SER A 219 -11.26 10.49 10.75
CA SER A 219 -10.69 10.91 9.47
C SER A 219 -10.18 9.68 8.70
N PRO A 220 -10.14 9.72 7.35
CA PRO A 220 -9.60 8.61 6.57
C PRO A 220 -8.17 8.22 6.97
N LEU A 221 -7.37 9.16 7.50
CA LEU A 221 -6.01 8.90 7.95
C LEU A 221 -5.99 8.13 9.27
N GLU A 222 -6.78 8.55 10.26
CA GLU A 222 -6.87 7.87 11.55
C GLU A 222 -7.44 6.46 11.39
N ASN A 223 -8.47 6.31 10.56
CA ASN A 223 -9.06 5.00 10.26
C ASN A 223 -8.03 4.07 9.57
N ASP A 224 -7.26 4.59 8.60
CA ASP A 224 -6.17 3.84 7.95
C ASP A 224 -5.06 3.45 8.93
N GLN A 225 -4.73 4.32 9.89
CA GLN A 225 -3.72 4.06 10.93
C GLN A 225 -4.18 3.01 11.95
N LYS A 226 -5.44 3.06 12.38
CA LYS A 226 -6.04 2.04 13.26
C LYS A 226 -6.16 0.70 12.55
N SER A 227 -6.54 0.73 11.28
CA SER A 227 -6.57 -0.43 10.41
C SER A 227 -7.42 -1.57 10.99
N TRP A 228 -6.84 -2.75 11.21
CA TRP A 228 -7.49 -3.94 11.73
C TRP A 228 -7.02 -4.30 13.16
N HIS A 229 -6.40 -3.36 13.85
CA HIS A 229 -5.93 -3.56 15.21
C HIS A 229 -7.08 -3.52 16.22
N ILE A 230 -7.00 -4.40 17.22
CA ILE A 230 -7.93 -4.51 18.34
C ILE A 230 -7.27 -3.77 19.49
N VAL A 231 -7.94 -2.74 19.99
CA VAL A 231 -7.48 -1.93 21.12
C VAL A 231 -8.39 -2.23 22.29
N ASP A 232 -7.88 -2.89 23.31
CA ASP A 232 -8.69 -3.49 24.38
C ASP A 232 -9.51 -2.46 25.11
N GLU A 233 -8.92 -1.32 25.45
CA GLU A 233 -9.62 -0.24 26.16
C GLU A 233 -10.81 0.28 25.35
N LEU A 234 -10.68 0.34 24.02
CA LEU A 234 -11.77 0.75 23.15
C LEU A 234 -12.82 -0.35 23.03
N CYS A 235 -12.41 -1.61 22.97
CA CYS A 235 -13.32 -2.75 22.87
C CYS A 235 -14.15 -2.90 24.15
N GLU A 236 -13.54 -2.74 25.33
CA GLU A 236 -14.24 -2.76 26.62
C GLU A 236 -15.35 -1.71 26.69
N ALA A 237 -15.12 -0.52 26.11
CA ALA A 237 -16.13 0.54 26.03
C ALA A 237 -17.33 0.18 25.13
N VAL A 238 -17.19 -0.77 24.20
CA VAL A 238 -18.31 -1.25 23.36
C VAL A 238 -19.26 -2.15 24.16
N GLY A 239 -18.73 -2.91 25.12
CA GLY A 239 -19.48 -3.87 25.91
C GLY A 239 -19.43 -5.31 25.36
N ALA A 240 -19.30 -6.27 26.27
CA ALA A 240 -19.08 -7.69 25.95
C ALA A 240 -20.23 -8.35 25.17
N ASP A 241 -21.46 -7.83 25.27
CA ASP A 241 -22.62 -8.31 24.51
C ASP A 241 -22.52 -7.97 23.01
N LYS A 242 -21.68 -6.99 22.65
CA LYS A 242 -21.41 -6.57 21.27
C LYS A 242 -20.16 -7.22 20.67
N TYR A 243 -19.46 -8.07 21.42
CA TYR A 243 -18.29 -8.76 20.88
C TYR A 243 -18.70 -9.79 19.83
N PRO A 244 -17.81 -10.12 18.87
CA PRO A 244 -18.02 -11.26 17.98
C PRO A 244 -18.48 -12.50 18.75
N VAL A 245 -19.43 -13.26 18.21
CA VAL A 245 -19.97 -14.46 18.87
C VAL A 245 -18.85 -15.45 19.20
N ALA A 246 -17.86 -15.57 18.32
CA ALA A 246 -16.68 -16.42 18.51
C ALA A 246 -15.80 -16.04 19.72
N TRP A 247 -15.96 -14.83 20.25
CA TRP A 247 -15.22 -14.35 21.42
C TRP A 247 -15.89 -14.75 22.74
N CYS A 248 -17.14 -15.23 22.69
CA CYS A 248 -17.87 -15.70 23.87
C CYS A 248 -17.89 -14.67 25.03
N GLY A 249 -18.00 -13.37 24.69
CA GLY A 249 -18.04 -12.27 25.66
C GLY A 249 -16.70 -11.94 26.32
N ARG A 250 -15.57 -12.42 25.80
CA ARG A 250 -14.22 -12.13 26.32
C ARG A 250 -13.31 -11.62 25.22
N LEU A 251 -12.39 -10.71 25.55
CA LEU A 251 -11.40 -10.27 24.58
C LEU A 251 -10.45 -11.43 24.22
N PRO A 252 -10.00 -11.52 22.95
CA PRO A 252 -9.01 -12.51 22.53
C PRO A 252 -7.69 -12.27 23.27
N SER A 253 -6.97 -13.34 23.60
CA SER A 253 -5.59 -13.22 24.11
C SER A 253 -4.67 -12.56 23.07
N GLU A 254 -3.54 -12.02 23.51
CA GLU A 254 -2.53 -11.45 22.60
C GLU A 254 -2.08 -12.44 21.52
N GLU A 255 -1.90 -13.71 21.89
CA GLU A 255 -1.58 -14.78 20.93
C GLU A 255 -2.68 -14.93 19.87
N LYS A 256 -3.95 -14.89 20.30
CA LYS A 256 -5.09 -15.02 19.38
C LYS A 256 -5.24 -13.80 18.48
N LYS A 257 -4.99 -12.59 19.00
CA LYS A 257 -4.91 -11.36 18.19
C LYS A 257 -3.83 -11.50 17.13
N GLN A 258 -2.62 -11.93 17.51
CA GLN A 258 -1.51 -12.10 16.59
C GLN A 258 -1.77 -13.16 15.51
N GLU A 259 -2.51 -14.23 15.83
CA GLU A 259 -2.98 -15.21 14.85
C GLU A 259 -3.96 -14.59 13.84
N MET A 260 -4.97 -13.85 14.33
CA MET A 260 -5.93 -13.14 13.49
C MET A 260 -5.22 -12.16 12.55
N TYR A 261 -4.22 -11.47 13.08
CA TYR A 261 -3.38 -10.50 12.40
C TYR A 261 -2.57 -11.13 11.27
N THR A 262 -1.92 -12.24 11.55
CA THR A 262 -1.14 -13.00 10.58
C THR A 262 -2.03 -13.53 9.46
N ARG A 263 -3.22 -14.04 9.79
CA ARG A 263 -4.21 -14.53 8.81
C ARG A 263 -4.66 -13.41 7.86
N LEU A 264 -4.94 -12.22 8.38
CA LEU A 264 -5.34 -11.06 7.57
C LEU A 264 -4.19 -10.61 6.67
N GLN A 265 -2.97 -10.49 7.20
CA GLN A 265 -1.80 -10.12 6.42
C GLN A 265 -1.53 -11.13 5.29
N ASN A 266 -1.67 -12.43 5.56
CA ASN A 266 -1.51 -13.48 4.55
C ASN A 266 -2.58 -13.38 3.46
N ARG A 267 -3.85 -13.14 3.82
CA ARG A 267 -4.92 -12.91 2.84
C ARG A 267 -4.64 -11.70 1.96
N LEU A 268 -4.21 -10.58 2.55
CA LEU A 268 -3.84 -9.37 1.80
C LEU A 268 -2.64 -9.62 0.86
N ASN A 269 -1.63 -10.36 1.34
CA ASN A 269 -0.47 -10.70 0.53
C ASN A 269 -0.84 -11.62 -0.64
N ALA A 270 -1.75 -12.58 -0.45
CA ALA A 270 -2.24 -13.47 -1.51
C ALA A 270 -2.95 -12.68 -2.63
N ILE A 271 -3.83 -11.75 -2.26
CA ILE A 271 -4.51 -10.86 -3.22
C ILE A 271 -3.50 -10.05 -4.04
N VAL A 272 -2.43 -9.56 -3.41
CA VAL A 272 -1.37 -8.81 -4.11
C VAL A 272 -0.55 -9.72 -5.03
N ALA A 273 -0.23 -10.94 -4.61
CA ALA A 273 0.55 -11.89 -5.41
C ALA A 273 -0.18 -12.28 -6.71
N GLU A 274 -1.47 -12.61 -6.62
CA GLU A 274 -2.32 -12.92 -7.78
C GLU A 274 -2.39 -11.73 -8.76
N SER A 275 -2.38 -10.49 -8.24
CA SER A 275 -2.39 -9.30 -9.10
C SER A 275 -1.06 -9.00 -9.82
N ASP A 276 0.06 -9.51 -9.30
CA ASP A 276 1.40 -9.30 -9.87
C ASP A 276 1.77 -10.36 -10.93
N GLU A 277 1.31 -11.62 -10.77
CA GLU A 277 1.50 -12.69 -11.76
C GLU A 277 0.80 -12.37 -13.09
N ASP A 278 -0.43 -11.86 -13.02
CA ASP A 278 -1.26 -11.42 -14.14
C ASP A 278 -0.79 -10.14 -14.88
N SER A 279 0.30 -9.54 -14.39
CA SER A 279 0.90 -8.33 -14.98
C SER A 279 2.23 -8.61 -15.71
N ASN A 280 2.71 -9.87 -15.65
CA ASN A 280 3.89 -10.34 -16.36
C ASN A 280 3.58 -11.24 -17.57
N GLU A 281 2.29 -11.51 -17.85
CA GLU A 281 1.79 -11.99 -19.15
C GLU A 281 1.33 -10.82 -20.04
#